data_AF-A0A8S0UAM0-F1
#
_entry.id   AF-A0A8S0UAM0-F1
#
_cell.length_a   1.000
_cell.length_b   1.000
_cell.length_c   1.000
_cell.angle_alpha   90.00
_cell.angle_beta   90.00
_cell.angle_gamma   90.00
#
_symmetry.space_group_name_H-M   'P 1'
#
loop_
_entity.id
_entity.type
_entity.pdbx_description
1 polymer ?
#
loop_
_entity_poly.entity_id
_entity_poly.type
_entity_poly.pdbx_seq_one_letter_code
_entity_poly.pdbx_strand_id
1 'polypeptide(L)'
;MEERLRRKRNKILHTKTGSTTPMKVTLNKFDFSNSYIWFEFYNAPLEKDVSLICDTIRSWHIVGRLGGCNSMNMQLSQCPLDQRPTYDAIRGANVNPTSFYNIGDLEIQDNLARIWVDIGTSEPLFLDILINALTQISSDYIGIKQVVFGGSEFENWRESLKSEDAGYSIHKI
;
A
#
# COMPACT_ATOMS: atom_id res chain seq x y z
N MET A 1 -29.75 -2.21 8.52
CA MET A 1 -28.36 -2.31 8.02
C MET A 1 -27.42 -2.91 9.07
N GLU A 2 -27.50 -2.46 10.33
CA GLU A 2 -26.75 -3.01 11.48
C GLU A 2 -26.91 -4.52 11.69
N GLU A 3 -28.12 -5.05 11.53
CA GLU A 3 -28.37 -6.49 11.71
C GLU A 3 -27.68 -7.36 10.64
N ARG A 4 -27.54 -6.83 9.41
CA ARG A 4 -26.76 -7.46 8.33
C ARG A 4 -25.26 -7.39 8.60
N LEU A 5 -24.77 -6.27 9.14
CA LEU A 5 -23.37 -6.11 9.56
C LEU A 5 -23.02 -7.05 10.73
N ARG A 6 -23.94 -7.20 11.69
CA ARG A 6 -23.78 -8.08 12.86
C ARG A 6 -23.81 -9.56 12.50
N ARG A 7 -24.65 -9.98 11.55
CA ARG A 7 -24.65 -11.37 11.01
C ARG A 7 -23.42 -11.67 10.15
N LYS A 8 -22.88 -10.67 9.41
CA LYS A 8 -21.64 -10.81 8.64
C LYS A 8 -20.39 -10.86 9.54
N ARG A 9 -20.36 -10.14 10.67
CA ARG A 9 -19.26 -10.21 11.64
C ARG A 9 -18.92 -11.65 12.01
N ASN A 10 -19.92 -12.49 12.29
CA ASN A 10 -19.67 -13.86 12.73
C ASN A 10 -19.28 -14.85 11.60
N LYS A 11 -19.46 -14.48 10.31
CA LYS A 11 -19.11 -15.32 9.15
C LYS A 11 -17.83 -14.89 8.43
N ILE A 12 -17.30 -13.70 8.74
CA ILE A 12 -16.11 -13.10 8.08
C ILE A 12 -14.92 -13.01 9.06
N LEU A 13 -15.00 -13.63 10.24
CA LEU A 13 -13.88 -13.65 11.18
C LEU A 13 -12.87 -14.72 10.76
N HIS A 14 -11.99 -14.38 9.83
CA HIS A 14 -10.67 -14.98 9.80
C HIS A 14 -9.97 -14.68 11.14
N THR A 15 -9.27 -15.66 11.71
CA THR A 15 -8.49 -15.45 12.94
C THR A 15 -7.41 -14.42 12.67
N LYS A 16 -7.50 -13.23 13.28
CA LYS A 16 -6.49 -12.19 13.09
C LYS A 16 -5.12 -12.68 13.56
N THR A 17 -4.14 -12.64 12.66
CA THR A 17 -2.73 -13.00 12.96
C THR A 17 -1.80 -11.79 12.92
N GLY A 18 -2.35 -10.60 12.67
CA GLY A 18 -1.63 -9.32 12.67
C GLY A 18 -1.29 -8.78 14.06
N SER A 19 -0.98 -7.50 14.12
CA SER A 19 -0.62 -6.77 15.34
C SER A 19 -1.78 -5.95 15.89
N THR A 20 -1.88 -5.88 17.22
CA THR A 20 -2.77 -4.93 17.91
C THR A 20 -2.15 -3.55 18.05
N THR A 21 -0.84 -3.42 17.86
CA THR A 21 -0.13 -2.14 17.86
C THR A 21 -0.31 -1.47 16.50
N PRO A 22 -0.78 -0.20 16.45
CA PRO A 22 -0.91 0.52 15.20
C PRO A 22 0.41 0.62 14.43
N MET A 23 0.34 0.41 13.12
CA MET A 23 1.47 0.59 12.21
C MET A 23 1.91 2.06 12.20
N LYS A 24 3.20 2.33 12.44
CA LYS A 24 3.75 3.69 12.34
C LYS A 24 4.04 4.03 10.88
N VAL A 25 3.70 5.24 10.46
CA VAL A 25 4.03 5.75 9.11
C VAL A 25 4.95 6.95 9.26
N THR A 26 6.04 6.98 8.47
CA THR A 26 6.98 8.11 8.43
C THR A 26 7.27 8.48 6.98
N LEU A 27 7.28 9.78 6.66
CA LEU A 27 7.80 10.29 5.40
C LEU A 27 9.17 10.92 5.66
N ASN A 28 10.22 10.37 5.08
CA ASN A 28 11.59 10.83 5.24
C ASN A 28 12.19 11.18 3.87
N LYS A 29 12.21 12.48 3.54
CA LYS A 29 12.68 12.99 2.23
C LYS A 29 12.05 12.24 1.06
N PHE A 30 10.76 11.94 1.16
CA PHE A 30 10.03 11.25 0.11
C PHE A 30 9.80 12.16 -1.10
N ASP A 31 9.98 11.60 -2.30
CA ASP A 31 9.59 12.18 -3.58
C ASP A 31 8.69 11.17 -4.32
N PHE A 32 7.71 11.66 -5.08
CA PHE A 32 6.85 10.82 -5.91
C PHE A 32 7.60 10.15 -7.06
N SER A 33 8.80 10.61 -7.38
CA SER A 33 9.73 10.00 -8.31
C SER A 33 10.91 9.38 -7.58
N ASN A 34 11.32 8.18 -8.01
CA ASN A 34 12.56 7.53 -7.58
C ASN A 34 12.74 7.44 -6.04
N SER A 35 11.77 6.86 -5.34
CA SER A 35 11.82 6.66 -3.89
C SER A 35 11.69 5.20 -3.50
N TYR A 36 12.29 4.83 -2.38
CA TYR A 36 11.99 3.56 -1.73
C TYR A 36 10.82 3.72 -0.75
N ILE A 37 10.03 2.66 -0.60
CA ILE A 37 9.12 2.45 0.52
C ILE A 37 9.67 1.27 1.30
N TRP A 38 9.95 1.50 2.57
CA TRP A 38 10.55 0.53 3.48
C TRP A 38 9.52 -0.02 4.45
N PHE A 39 9.68 -1.28 4.82
CA PHE A 39 8.83 -1.99 5.77
C PHE A 39 9.70 -2.63 6.85
N GLU A 40 9.26 -2.52 8.10
CA GLU A 40 9.76 -3.35 9.20
C GLU A 40 8.59 -4.15 9.77
N PHE A 41 8.73 -5.46 9.78
CA PHE A 41 7.76 -6.38 10.37
C PHE A 41 8.19 -6.76 11.79
N TYR A 42 7.21 -7.09 12.65
CA TYR A 42 7.50 -7.60 13.99
C TYR A 42 8.19 -8.98 13.96
N ASN A 43 7.89 -9.77 12.92
CA ASN A 43 8.50 -11.08 12.67
C ASN A 43 8.75 -11.20 11.16
N ALA A 44 9.68 -12.08 10.76
CA ALA A 44 9.89 -12.38 9.34
C ALA A 44 8.57 -12.84 8.68
N PRO A 45 8.18 -12.27 7.53
CA PRO A 45 6.93 -12.62 6.86
C PRO A 45 6.96 -14.07 6.36
N LEU A 46 5.84 -14.78 6.49
CA LEU A 46 5.69 -16.10 5.87
C LEU A 46 5.37 -15.95 4.38
N GLU A 47 5.58 -17.00 3.58
CA GLU A 47 5.33 -16.98 2.12
C GLU A 47 3.91 -16.48 1.76
N LYS A 48 2.90 -16.89 2.52
CA LYS A 48 1.51 -16.43 2.34
C LYS A 48 1.35 -14.92 2.60
N ASP A 49 2.12 -14.37 3.53
CA ASP A 49 2.04 -12.95 3.91
C ASP A 49 2.75 -12.11 2.85
N VAL A 50 3.90 -12.59 2.35
CA VAL A 50 4.60 -12.00 1.21
C VAL A 50 3.70 -11.97 -0.02
N SER A 51 3.02 -13.07 -0.33
CA SER A 51 2.07 -13.15 -1.45
C SER A 51 0.95 -12.10 -1.31
N LEU A 52 0.34 -11.98 -0.13
CA LEU A 52 -0.69 -10.98 0.14
C LEU A 52 -0.18 -9.54 -0.04
N ILE A 53 1.03 -9.24 0.44
CA ILE A 53 1.65 -7.91 0.28
C ILE A 53 1.92 -7.64 -1.19
N CYS A 54 2.50 -8.59 -1.93
CA CYS A 54 2.77 -8.47 -3.36
C CYS A 54 1.49 -8.25 -4.17
N ASP A 55 0.43 -9.02 -3.91
CA ASP A 55 -0.86 -8.86 -4.60
C ASP A 55 -1.50 -7.51 -4.31
N THR A 56 -1.36 -7.02 -3.08
CA THR A 56 -1.85 -5.68 -2.67
C THR A 56 -1.09 -4.57 -3.41
N ILE A 57 0.24 -4.64 -3.42
CA ILE A 57 1.11 -3.67 -4.10
C ILE A 57 0.87 -3.70 -5.61
N ARG A 58 0.76 -4.90 -6.21
CA ARG A 58 0.45 -5.07 -7.64
C ARG A 58 -0.90 -4.45 -7.98
N SER A 59 -1.91 -4.68 -7.15
CA SER A 59 -3.24 -4.08 -7.34
C SER A 59 -3.19 -2.55 -7.24
N TRP A 60 -2.48 -2.02 -6.24
CA TRP A 60 -2.25 -0.59 -6.07
C TRP A 60 -1.59 0.03 -7.30
N HIS A 61 -0.54 -0.60 -7.83
CA HIS A 61 0.14 -0.16 -9.03
C HIS A 61 -0.75 -0.23 -10.29
N ILE A 62 -1.48 -1.34 -10.51
CA ILE A 62 -2.38 -1.49 -11.67
C ILE A 62 -3.48 -0.43 -11.66
N VAL A 63 -4.21 -0.29 -10.55
CA VAL A 63 -5.28 0.73 -10.42
C VAL A 63 -4.70 2.13 -10.60
N GLY A 64 -3.51 2.34 -10.05
CA GLY A 64 -2.77 3.59 -10.16
C GLY A 64 -2.39 3.99 -11.58
N ARG A 65 -1.83 3.05 -12.35
CA ARG A 65 -1.45 3.22 -13.75
C ARG A 65 -2.66 3.48 -14.65
N LEU A 66 -3.81 2.92 -14.30
CA LEU A 66 -5.08 3.14 -15.02
C LEU A 66 -5.79 4.45 -14.62
N GLY A 67 -5.17 5.28 -13.77
CA GLY A 67 -5.72 6.57 -13.33
C GLY A 67 -6.83 6.47 -12.28
N GLY A 68 -6.99 5.32 -11.62
CA GLY A 68 -7.98 5.12 -10.56
C GLY A 68 -7.70 5.94 -9.30
N CYS A 69 -6.46 6.40 -9.12
CA CYS A 69 -6.05 7.24 -7.99
C CYS A 69 -6.06 8.74 -8.33
N ASN A 70 -6.94 9.20 -9.21
CA ASN A 70 -7.05 10.62 -9.57
C ASN A 70 -7.97 11.38 -8.59
N SER A 71 -7.37 12.13 -7.64
CA SER A 71 -8.16 12.88 -6.64
C SER A 71 -9.08 13.94 -7.27
N MET A 72 -8.67 14.52 -8.40
CA MET A 72 -9.43 15.54 -9.13
C MET A 72 -10.71 14.98 -9.78
N ASN A 73 -10.80 13.66 -9.97
CA ASN A 73 -11.99 12.97 -10.50
C ASN A 73 -12.78 12.19 -9.42
N MET A 74 -12.55 12.43 -8.12
CA MET A 74 -13.31 11.79 -7.04
C MET A 74 -14.72 12.39 -6.86
N GLN A 75 -15.54 12.34 -7.90
CA GLN A 75 -16.84 13.04 -7.94
C GLN A 75 -17.80 12.59 -6.83
N LEU A 76 -17.78 11.30 -6.47
CA LEU A 76 -18.64 10.76 -5.42
C LEU A 76 -18.15 11.13 -4.02
N SER A 77 -16.83 11.09 -3.77
CA SER A 77 -16.26 11.47 -2.47
C SER A 77 -16.35 12.97 -2.20
N GLN A 78 -16.42 13.77 -3.26
CA GLN A 78 -16.60 15.23 -3.21
C GLN A 78 -18.08 15.63 -3.27
N CYS A 79 -19.01 14.67 -3.38
CA CYS A 79 -20.45 14.96 -3.44
C CYS A 79 -20.96 15.30 -2.02
N PRO A 80 -21.75 16.38 -1.84
CA PRO A 80 -22.40 16.66 -0.58
C PRO A 80 -23.27 15.49 -0.10
N LEU A 81 -23.27 15.21 1.20
CA LEU A 81 -24.00 14.08 1.79
C LEU A 81 -25.52 14.12 1.52
N ASP A 82 -26.08 15.32 1.39
CA ASP A 82 -27.52 15.54 1.18
C ASP A 82 -27.93 15.48 -0.30
N GLN A 83 -26.97 15.30 -1.21
CA GLN A 83 -27.22 15.25 -2.64
C GLN A 83 -27.29 13.79 -3.13
N ARG A 84 -28.21 13.53 -4.07
CA ARG A 84 -28.25 12.24 -4.76
C ARG A 84 -26.93 12.05 -5.54
N PRO A 85 -26.20 10.94 -5.34
CA PRO A 85 -24.96 10.70 -6.04
C PRO A 85 -25.17 10.66 -7.56
N THR A 86 -24.37 11.42 -8.28
CA THR A 86 -24.32 11.44 -9.75
C THR A 86 -22.87 11.39 -10.20
N TYR A 87 -22.63 10.84 -11.39
CA TYR A 87 -21.31 10.81 -12.01
C TYR A 87 -21.39 11.44 -13.40
N ASP A 88 -20.60 12.48 -13.62
CA ASP A 88 -20.56 13.22 -14.88
C ASP A 88 -19.38 12.74 -15.73
N ALA A 89 -19.70 12.10 -16.86
CA ALA A 89 -18.72 11.58 -17.80
C ALA A 89 -17.95 12.69 -18.54
N ILE A 90 -18.59 13.83 -18.83
CA ILE A 90 -17.95 14.97 -19.50
C ILE A 90 -16.97 15.64 -18.55
N ARG A 91 -17.38 15.84 -17.29
CA ARG A 91 -16.46 16.33 -16.25
C ARG A 91 -15.27 15.38 -16.11
N GLY A 92 -15.51 14.07 -16.03
CA GLY A 92 -14.44 13.08 -15.89
C GLY A 92 -13.45 13.07 -17.06
N ALA A 93 -13.93 13.27 -18.29
CA ALA A 93 -13.09 13.34 -19.49
C ALA A 93 -12.23 14.60 -19.57
N ASN A 94 -12.59 15.67 -18.85
CA ASN A 94 -11.90 16.97 -18.87
C ASN A 94 -10.91 17.16 -17.70
N VAL A 95 -10.81 16.19 -16.78
CA VAL A 95 -9.85 16.24 -15.67
C VAL A 95 -8.47 15.78 -16.16
N ASN A 96 -7.41 16.46 -15.70
CA ASN A 96 -6.04 16.02 -15.98
C ASN A 96 -5.82 14.58 -15.47
N PRO A 97 -5.35 13.65 -16.33
CA PRO A 97 -5.11 12.29 -15.90
C PRO A 97 -3.93 12.22 -14.92
N THR A 98 -4.01 11.29 -13.98
CA THR A 98 -2.90 10.88 -13.12
C THR A 98 -2.48 9.48 -13.54
N SER A 99 -1.20 9.15 -13.53
CA SER A 99 -0.74 7.79 -13.81
C SER A 99 0.44 7.44 -12.92
N PHE A 100 0.46 6.21 -12.40
CA PHE A 100 1.61 5.59 -11.76
C PHE A 100 2.54 5.02 -12.85
N TYR A 101 3.79 5.48 -12.90
CA TYR A 101 4.73 5.10 -13.95
C TYR A 101 5.33 3.71 -13.72
N ASN A 102 6.23 3.57 -12.76
CA ASN A 102 7.04 2.37 -12.58
C ASN A 102 7.12 1.92 -11.12
N ILE A 103 7.34 0.62 -10.95
CA ILE A 103 7.53 -0.02 -9.66
C ILE A 103 8.56 -1.13 -9.81
N GLY A 104 9.40 -1.32 -8.79
CA GLY A 104 10.33 -2.42 -8.70
C GLY A 104 9.71 -3.66 -8.05
N ASP A 105 10.49 -4.73 -7.99
CA ASP A 105 10.13 -5.92 -7.23
C ASP A 105 10.21 -5.67 -5.72
N LEU A 106 9.49 -6.47 -4.93
CA LEU A 106 9.60 -6.45 -3.47
C LEU A 106 10.87 -7.21 -3.06
N GLU A 107 11.82 -6.50 -2.46
CA GLU A 107 13.03 -7.08 -1.87
C GLU A 107 12.83 -7.28 -0.36
N ILE A 108 13.20 -8.44 0.17
CA ILE A 108 13.09 -8.77 1.61
C ILE A 108 14.46 -9.20 2.14
N GLN A 109 14.82 -8.72 3.33
CA GLN A 109 15.94 -9.18 4.15
C GLN A 109 15.44 -9.43 5.58
N ASP A 110 15.35 -10.70 5.99
CA ASP A 110 14.80 -11.10 7.29
C ASP A 110 13.40 -10.51 7.56
N ASN A 111 13.29 -9.54 8.47
CA ASN A 111 12.05 -8.84 8.82
C ASN A 111 11.95 -7.43 8.21
N LEU A 112 12.86 -7.07 7.31
CA LEU A 112 12.87 -5.82 6.57
C LEU A 112 12.46 -6.09 5.11
N ALA A 113 11.74 -5.15 4.52
CA ALA A 113 11.48 -5.17 3.09
C ALA A 113 11.55 -3.78 2.49
N ARG A 114 11.75 -3.72 1.18
CA ARG A 114 11.66 -2.47 0.43
C ARG A 114 11.07 -2.69 -0.95
N ILE A 115 10.52 -1.62 -1.49
CA ILE A 115 10.12 -1.54 -2.88
C ILE A 115 10.49 -0.17 -3.44
N TRP A 116 11.06 -0.16 -4.64
CA TRP A 116 11.32 1.07 -5.37
C TRP A 116 10.07 1.50 -6.13
N VAL A 117 9.76 2.80 -6.09
CA VAL A 117 8.62 3.39 -6.80
C VAL A 117 9.01 4.63 -7.58
N ASP A 118 8.39 4.79 -8.73
CA ASP A 118 8.31 6.02 -9.51
C ASP A 118 6.83 6.25 -9.84
N ILE A 119 6.15 6.95 -8.94
CA ILE A 119 4.74 7.31 -9.08
C ILE A 119 4.58 8.35 -10.18
N GLY A 120 5.55 9.26 -10.34
CA GLY A 120 5.59 10.27 -11.41
C GLY A 120 4.65 11.44 -11.17
N THR A 121 3.38 11.18 -10.88
CA THR A 121 2.40 12.23 -10.55
C THR A 121 2.40 12.52 -9.04
N SER A 122 2.51 13.78 -8.64
CA SER A 122 2.42 14.20 -7.23
C SER A 122 0.98 14.16 -6.72
N GLU A 123 0.47 12.96 -6.48
CA GLU A 123 -0.92 12.69 -6.10
C GLU A 123 -0.97 11.94 -4.76
N PRO A 124 -1.29 12.62 -3.65
CA PRO A 124 -1.32 12.01 -2.31
C PRO A 124 -2.27 10.82 -2.16
N LEU A 125 -3.34 10.75 -2.97
CA LEU A 125 -4.32 9.65 -2.91
C LEU A 125 -3.66 8.28 -3.11
N PHE A 126 -2.57 8.20 -3.88
CA PHE A 126 -1.77 6.98 -3.99
C PHE A 126 -1.29 6.48 -2.63
N LEU A 127 -0.76 7.37 -1.80
CA LEU A 127 -0.20 7.02 -0.50
C LEU A 127 -1.30 6.67 0.48
N ASP A 128 -2.41 7.43 0.51
CA ASP A 128 -3.54 7.15 1.39
C ASP A 128 -4.13 5.76 1.15
N ILE A 129 -4.34 5.39 -0.12
CA ILE A 129 -4.87 4.06 -0.48
C ILE A 129 -3.93 2.95 0.00
N LEU A 130 -2.62 3.09 -0.25
CA LEU A 130 -1.64 2.09 0.16
C LEU A 130 -1.54 2.00 1.69
N ILE A 131 -1.43 3.13 2.40
CA ILE A 131 -1.33 3.18 3.86
C ILE A 131 -2.55 2.56 4.51
N ASN A 132 -3.75 2.85 4.01
CA ASN A 132 -4.99 2.26 4.54
C ASN A 132 -5.04 0.74 4.34
N ALA A 133 -4.64 0.25 3.16
CA ALA A 133 -4.54 -1.18 2.89
C ALA A 133 -3.51 -1.86 3.80
N LEU A 134 -2.32 -1.28 3.94
CA LEU A 134 -1.27 -1.79 4.81
C LEU A 134 -1.65 -1.75 6.29
N THR A 135 -2.42 -0.75 6.72
CA THR A 135 -2.96 -0.68 8.09
C THR A 135 -3.89 -1.86 8.37
N GLN A 136 -4.77 -2.19 7.41
CA GLN A 136 -5.64 -3.35 7.54
C GLN A 136 -4.83 -4.66 7.56
N ILE A 137 -3.88 -4.80 6.63
CA ILE A 137 -2.96 -5.95 6.57
C ILE A 137 -2.23 -6.11 7.90
N SER A 138 -1.71 -5.00 8.44
CA SER A 138 -1.02 -4.96 9.72
C SER A 138 -1.86 -5.51 10.85
N SER A 139 -3.14 -5.11 10.91
CA SER A 139 -4.06 -5.51 11.98
C SER A 139 -4.59 -6.93 11.89
N ASP A 140 -4.78 -7.45 10.67
CA ASP A 140 -5.55 -8.69 10.46
C ASP A 140 -4.69 -9.88 10.02
N TYR A 141 -3.55 -9.64 9.37
CA TYR A 141 -2.78 -10.69 8.69
C TYR A 141 -1.34 -10.78 9.19
N ILE A 142 -0.55 -9.72 9.03
CA ILE A 142 0.88 -9.70 9.39
C ILE A 142 1.23 -8.41 10.09
N GLY A 143 1.79 -8.47 11.30
CA GLY A 143 2.17 -7.27 12.05
C GLY A 143 3.27 -6.45 11.39
N ILE A 144 2.91 -5.30 10.83
CA ILE A 144 3.84 -4.28 10.30
C ILE A 144 4.11 -3.27 11.41
N LYS A 145 5.38 -3.16 11.84
CA LYS A 145 5.81 -2.22 12.88
C LYS A 145 5.86 -0.80 12.34
N GLN A 146 6.53 -0.60 11.21
CA GLN A 146 6.58 0.71 10.55
C GLN A 146 6.71 0.59 9.03
N VAL A 147 6.19 1.63 8.37
CA VAL A 147 6.40 1.89 6.95
C VAL A 147 7.05 3.26 6.80
N VAL A 148 8.15 3.33 6.07
CA VAL A 148 8.88 4.58 5.83
C VAL A 148 8.93 4.87 4.34
N PHE A 149 8.41 6.03 3.96
CA PHE A 149 8.43 6.53 2.59
C PHE A 149 9.67 7.42 2.41
N GLY A 150 10.51 7.08 1.43
CA GLY A 150 11.76 7.76 1.14
C GLY A 150 12.93 7.28 2.02
N GLY A 151 14.05 7.99 1.93
CA GLY A 151 15.30 7.63 2.59
C GLY A 151 16.16 6.65 1.77
N SER A 152 17.47 6.76 1.95
CA SER A 152 18.48 5.92 1.28
C SER A 152 18.96 4.73 2.13
N GLU A 153 18.68 4.77 3.44
CA GLU A 153 19.08 3.76 4.41
C GLU A 153 17.90 3.51 5.35
N PHE A 154 17.78 2.27 5.84
CA PHE A 154 16.69 1.88 6.74
C PHE A 154 17.14 0.77 7.69
N GLU A 155 17.04 1.06 9.00
CA GLU A 155 17.41 0.15 10.08
C GLU A 155 18.77 -0.54 9.80
N ASN A 156 18.79 -1.86 9.77
CA ASN A 156 19.96 -2.70 9.55
C ASN A 156 19.98 -3.35 8.15
N TRP A 157 19.27 -2.76 7.17
CA TRP A 157 19.33 -3.17 5.76
C TRP A 157 20.76 -3.11 5.23
N ARG A 158 21.18 -4.13 4.45
CA ARG A 158 22.54 -4.21 3.90
C ARG A 158 22.50 -4.38 2.39
N GLU A 159 22.95 -3.37 1.65
CA GLU A 159 23.03 -3.41 0.19
C GLU A 159 23.91 -4.55 -0.37
N SER A 160 24.89 -5.00 0.40
CA SER A 160 25.79 -6.08 -0.01
C SER A 160 25.20 -7.49 0.14
N LEU A 161 24.10 -7.65 0.90
CA LEU A 161 23.50 -8.96 1.18
C LEU A 161 22.35 -9.26 0.21
N LYS A 162 22.69 -9.78 -0.96
CA LYS A 162 21.72 -10.14 -2.02
C LYS A 162 21.66 -11.64 -2.34
N SER A 163 22.08 -12.49 -1.41
CA SER A 163 22.07 -13.96 -1.55
C SER A 163 20.97 -14.61 -0.72
N GLU A 164 20.32 -15.65 -1.24
CA GLU A 164 19.28 -16.41 -0.51
C GLU A 164 19.78 -16.95 0.83
N ASP A 165 21.02 -17.44 0.89
CA ASP A 165 21.65 -17.93 2.13
C ASP A 165 21.77 -16.85 3.23
N ALA A 166 21.67 -15.58 2.86
CA ALA A 166 21.70 -14.44 3.77
C ALA A 166 20.29 -13.93 4.14
N GLY A 167 19.24 -14.71 3.86
CA GLY A 167 17.85 -14.33 4.15
C GLY A 167 17.27 -13.31 3.16
N TYR A 168 17.92 -13.13 2.00
CA TYR A 168 17.47 -12.21 0.96
C TYR A 168 16.55 -12.91 -0.05
N SER A 169 15.42 -12.30 -0.38
CA SER A 169 14.54 -12.78 -1.45
C SER A 169 13.93 -11.63 -2.26
N ILE A 170 13.58 -11.91 -3.52
CA ILE A 170 12.95 -10.96 -4.44
C ILE A 170 11.63 -11.56 -4.91
N HIS A 171 10.56 -10.76 -4.85
CA HIS A 171 9.21 -11.16 -5.26
C HIS A 171 8.67 -10.19 -6.29
N LYS A 172 8.25 -10.74 -7.43
CA LYS A 172 7.80 -9.92 -8.57
C LYS A 172 6.50 -9.19 -8.30
N ILE A 173 6.44 -7.93 -8.71
CA ILE A 173 5.24 -7.09 -8.68
C ILE A 173 4.62 -6.96 -10.07
#